data_AF-A0A7C7K0M3-F1
#
_entry.id   AF-A0A7C7K0M3-F1
#
_cell.length_a   1.000
_cell.length_b   1.000
_cell.length_c   1.000
_cell.angle_alpha   90.00
_cell.angle_beta   90.00
_cell.angle_gamma   90.00
#
_symmetry.space_group_name_H-M   'P 1'
#
loop_
_entity.id
_entity.type
_entity.pdbx_description
1 polymer ?
#
loop_
_entity_poly.entity_id
_entity_poly.type
_entity_poly.pdbx_seq_one_letter_code
_entity_poly.pdbx_strand_id
1 'polypeptide(L)'
;MNFRNFVPPSGSMDSVKVDTALYRDYATYSKTFPIDGYTFSNPAGADSALSELVIDLTARLRAQTAYIPLDGSELGNLTINVEVEELHFASLEANIIESFPTSTQNIAGMPTGFSGMAFTGVSFEFDMINSIDLPVQLDVDMVGYNTLGDSSVVEVRATIAKPSTYGSDSTRTIIRMSKIGTTVLSYATTDATTWTDSITTPPSEGTSTIVDLLSFNPSVMIVRSSARIDGRGTIVGGATIGGQYRMVAPFEVMMEPMTFISVNETPIPEMAHDVRSRIRSSLVYAELTSTVTNSIPISGEISILLSNKNLFPLDTTQEMLSIFRDSLAVKESGWSATDSLYVINKCARLNPDSSAADVYIFSVMNDFSECIDGVVYLVKYNSTGKDTVISYVDTLLKVILPEPAAYYSDTSTVGHPGQVATPGVVSYTSVMDTNRLFLLTDYGDHYIAPRFHLNGSNGKSVYLTSEDYIDIRTFMIFRLSSTGMIEPAPDEIIMLYPNGGETLTSGNEYTIKWKTYGTVSTIDVDYVIGSNPSESDWEVITSKENNIDSLSWTPTEESDSVRIRIRDPNSLNEKTGKYKTEDISGWYFSVTGGRAAKIAGAKSDTRYSGKGFNK
;
A
#
# COMPACT_ATOMS: atom_id res chain seq x y z
N MET A 1 -4.02 48.90 51.64
CA MET A 1 -4.42 47.93 50.58
C MET A 1 -5.30 48.64 49.58
N ASN A 2 -5.09 48.46 48.28
CA ASN A 2 -5.89 49.12 47.23
C ASN A 2 -6.18 48.13 46.09
N PHE A 3 -7.46 47.89 45.80
CA PHE A 3 -7.87 47.07 44.67
C PHE A 3 -7.94 47.92 43.41
N ARG A 4 -7.08 47.63 42.43
CA ARG A 4 -6.92 48.48 41.25
C ARG A 4 -7.97 48.23 40.18
N ASN A 5 -8.59 47.05 40.17
CA ASN A 5 -9.54 46.67 39.15
C ASN A 5 -10.89 47.40 39.27
N PHE A 6 -11.27 47.88 40.45
CA PHE A 6 -12.56 48.54 40.69
C PHE A 6 -12.39 50.06 40.70
N VAL A 7 -12.86 50.72 39.64
CA VAL A 7 -12.78 52.17 39.48
C VAL A 7 -14.15 52.79 39.79
N PRO A 8 -14.26 53.67 40.79
CA PRO A 8 -15.53 54.28 41.14
C PRO A 8 -16.02 55.26 40.07
N PRO A 9 -17.34 55.55 40.02
CA PRO A 9 -17.91 56.57 39.13
C PRO A 9 -17.20 57.94 39.26
N SER A 10 -17.17 58.69 38.16
CA SER A 10 -16.53 60.01 38.13
C SER A 10 -17.12 60.96 39.19
N GLY A 11 -16.25 61.53 40.02
CA GLY A 11 -16.63 62.42 41.13
C GLY A 11 -16.88 61.72 42.47
N SER A 12 -16.84 60.40 42.53
CA SER A 12 -16.87 59.64 43.79
C SER A 12 -15.49 59.56 44.46
N MET A 13 -15.44 59.72 45.78
CA MET A 13 -14.24 59.47 46.60
C MET A 13 -14.18 58.03 47.13
N ASP A 14 -15.18 57.21 46.81
CA ASP A 14 -15.35 55.87 47.38
C ASP A 14 -14.49 54.85 46.61
N SER A 15 -13.20 54.79 46.96
CA SER A 15 -12.27 53.80 46.40
C SER A 15 -12.32 52.49 47.19
N VAL A 16 -12.11 51.36 46.51
CA VAL A 16 -11.92 50.04 47.16
C VAL A 16 -10.52 49.97 47.78
N LYS A 17 -10.30 50.83 48.77
CA LYS A 17 -9.04 51.05 49.46
C LYS A 17 -9.25 50.93 50.96
N VAL A 18 -8.39 50.11 51.59
CA VAL A 18 -8.22 50.07 53.04
C VAL A 18 -6.97 50.87 53.39
N ASP A 19 -7.18 51.99 54.07
CA ASP A 19 -6.13 52.83 54.65
C ASP A 19 -6.38 52.92 56.15
N THR A 20 -5.77 52.03 56.92
CA THR A 20 -6.07 51.88 58.35
C THR A 20 -4.79 51.56 59.11
N ALA A 21 -4.62 52.23 60.26
CA ALA A 21 -3.54 51.94 61.19
C ALA A 21 -4.06 50.94 62.24
N LEU A 22 -3.46 49.75 62.26
CA LEU A 22 -3.75 48.70 63.24
C LEU A 22 -2.89 48.90 64.50
N TYR A 23 -3.41 48.51 65.67
CA TYR A 23 -2.72 48.54 66.96
C TYR A 23 -3.03 47.28 67.78
N ARG A 24 -2.34 47.09 68.91
CA ARG A 24 -2.29 45.82 69.67
C ARG A 24 -3.67 45.20 69.99
N ASP A 25 -4.63 46.03 70.37
CA ASP A 25 -5.98 45.60 70.76
C ASP A 25 -7.05 46.00 69.71
N TYR A 26 -6.63 46.17 68.46
CA TYR A 26 -7.54 46.51 67.36
C TYR A 26 -8.44 45.30 67.07
N ALA A 27 -9.75 45.44 67.27
CA ALA A 27 -10.72 44.41 66.88
C ALA A 27 -10.64 44.15 65.37
N THR A 28 -10.84 42.92 64.91
CA THR A 28 -10.74 42.54 63.49
C THR A 28 -11.36 43.58 62.57
N TYR A 29 -10.52 44.19 61.72
CA TYR A 29 -11.01 45.13 60.72
C TYR A 29 -11.82 44.37 59.67
N SER A 30 -13.10 44.70 59.55
CA SER A 30 -13.99 44.16 58.52
C SER A 30 -14.70 45.31 57.83
N LYS A 31 -14.63 45.33 56.49
CA LYS A 31 -15.32 46.33 55.66
C LYS A 31 -15.80 45.68 54.37
N THR A 32 -17.10 45.82 54.12
CA THR A 32 -17.72 45.51 52.83
C THR A 32 -17.69 46.77 51.96
N PHE A 33 -17.26 46.64 50.71
CA PHE A 33 -17.27 47.72 49.74
C PHE A 33 -18.40 47.45 48.74
N PRO A 34 -19.48 48.26 48.72
CA PRO A 34 -20.47 48.16 47.65
C PRO A 34 -19.81 48.66 46.36
N ILE A 35 -19.81 47.82 45.33
CA ILE A 35 -19.18 48.11 44.03
C ILE A 35 -20.20 48.35 42.91
N ASP A 36 -21.46 48.58 43.28
CA ASP A 36 -22.53 48.85 42.32
C ASP A 36 -22.22 50.10 41.48
N GLY A 37 -22.25 49.94 40.16
CA GLY A 37 -21.95 51.02 39.22
C GLY A 37 -20.46 51.34 39.04
N TYR A 38 -19.56 50.57 39.65
CA TYR A 38 -18.11 50.71 39.44
C TYR A 38 -17.72 50.17 38.07
N THR A 39 -16.71 50.79 37.46
CA THR A 39 -16.08 50.26 36.25
C THR A 39 -15.03 49.23 36.66
N PHE A 40 -15.20 48.00 36.20
CA PHE A 40 -14.16 46.99 36.29
C PHE A 40 -13.18 47.16 35.12
N SER A 41 -11.89 47.34 35.42
CA SER A 41 -10.86 47.61 34.41
C SER A 41 -9.61 46.77 34.66
N ASN A 42 -8.85 46.51 33.59
CA ASN A 42 -7.54 45.88 33.71
C ASN A 42 -6.47 46.95 34.03
N PRO A 43 -5.86 46.94 35.23
CA PRO A 43 -4.82 47.91 35.59
C PRO A 43 -3.55 47.81 34.75
N ALA A 44 -3.30 46.66 34.13
CA ALA A 44 -2.16 46.43 33.23
C ALA A 44 -2.35 47.04 31.83
N GLY A 45 -3.55 47.53 31.51
CA GLY A 45 -3.89 48.13 30.22
C GLY A 45 -4.63 47.17 29.26
N ALA A 46 -5.04 47.71 28.12
CA ALA A 46 -5.87 46.99 27.13
C ALA A 46 -5.12 45.86 26.41
N ASP A 47 -3.79 45.94 26.31
CA ASP A 47 -2.96 44.96 25.59
C ASP A 47 -2.49 43.79 26.47
N SER A 48 -2.97 43.73 27.71
CA SER A 48 -2.61 42.67 28.67
C SER A 48 -3.83 41.82 29.01
N ALA A 49 -3.66 40.49 29.05
CA ALA A 49 -4.70 39.60 29.55
C ALA A 49 -4.96 39.86 31.03
N LEU A 50 -6.24 39.88 31.42
CA LEU A 50 -6.62 39.95 32.82
C LEU A 50 -6.75 38.53 33.38
N SER A 51 -5.69 38.02 34.00
CA SER A 51 -5.68 36.69 34.63
C SER A 51 -5.92 36.71 36.14
N GLU A 52 -5.67 37.86 36.80
CA GLU A 52 -5.71 38.00 38.26
C GLU A 52 -6.25 39.37 38.68
N LEU A 53 -6.83 39.45 39.89
CA LEU A 53 -7.17 40.72 40.52
C LEU A 53 -5.94 41.33 41.18
N VAL A 54 -5.67 42.60 40.88
CA VAL A 54 -4.47 43.32 41.34
C VAL A 54 -4.77 44.05 42.64
N ILE A 55 -4.05 43.65 43.70
CA ILE A 55 -4.13 44.24 45.03
C ILE A 55 -2.78 44.85 45.40
N ASP A 56 -2.74 46.18 45.55
CA ASP A 56 -1.56 46.87 46.06
C ASP A 56 -1.57 46.86 47.59
N LEU A 57 -0.66 46.10 48.21
CA LEU A 57 -0.47 46.09 49.66
C LEU A 57 0.78 46.88 50.06
N THR A 58 0.57 47.94 50.83
CA THR A 58 1.64 48.65 51.54
C THR A 58 1.39 48.55 53.04
N ALA A 59 2.32 47.92 53.77
CA ALA A 59 2.34 47.91 55.22
C ALA A 59 3.54 48.73 55.71
N ARG A 60 3.31 49.64 56.65
CA ARG A 60 4.36 50.47 57.26
C ARG A 60 4.21 50.41 58.77
N LEU A 61 5.30 50.03 59.44
CA LEU A 61 5.38 50.15 60.89
C LEU A 61 5.68 51.62 61.23
N ARG A 62 4.82 52.23 62.05
CA ARG A 62 5.16 53.52 62.64
C ARG A 62 6.23 53.32 63.71
N ALA A 63 7.05 54.35 63.94
CA ALA A 63 8.03 54.33 65.01
C ALA A 63 7.34 54.05 66.35
N GLN A 64 7.76 52.99 67.02
CA GLN A 64 7.20 52.52 68.28
C GLN A 64 8.26 51.78 69.09
N THR A 65 8.06 51.69 70.40
CA THR A 65 8.86 50.83 71.28
C THR A 65 8.16 49.46 71.33
N ALA A 66 8.83 48.41 70.87
CA ALA A 66 8.27 47.06 70.82
C ALA A 66 9.04 46.13 71.77
N TYR A 67 8.31 45.21 72.41
CA TYR A 67 8.90 44.12 73.18
C TYR A 67 9.09 42.92 72.25
N ILE A 68 10.34 42.53 72.03
CA ILE A 68 10.68 41.34 71.23
C ILE A 68 10.86 40.19 72.20
N PRO A 69 9.93 39.21 72.24
CA PRO A 69 10.11 38.05 73.10
C PRO A 69 11.29 37.21 72.58
N LEU A 70 12.21 36.86 73.49
CA LEU A 70 13.40 36.04 73.18
C LEU A 70 13.18 34.56 73.49
N ASP A 71 11.95 34.18 73.85
CA ASP A 71 11.55 32.83 74.23
C ASP A 71 11.06 31.97 73.03
N GLY A 72 11.10 32.54 71.81
CA GLY A 72 10.64 31.88 70.59
C GLY A 72 9.14 32.01 70.31
N SER A 73 8.39 32.76 71.13
CA SER A 73 6.99 33.09 70.81
C SER A 73 6.88 34.01 69.59
N GLU A 74 5.83 33.82 68.77
CA GLU A 74 5.61 34.62 67.58
C GLU A 74 5.36 36.09 67.95
N LEU A 75 5.97 37.01 67.21
CA LEU A 75 5.82 38.47 67.33
C LEU A 75 4.41 38.98 66.95
N GLY A 76 3.52 38.08 66.53
CA GLY A 76 2.19 38.34 65.98
C GLY A 76 2.14 38.07 64.47
N ASN A 77 0.97 37.66 63.99
CA ASN A 77 0.69 37.48 62.56
C ASN A 77 -0.33 38.52 62.07
N LEU A 78 -0.23 38.89 60.79
CA LEU A 78 -1.27 39.66 60.09
C LEU A 78 -1.95 38.71 59.11
N THR A 79 -3.19 38.35 59.39
CA THR A 79 -4.02 37.57 58.46
C THR A 79 -4.93 38.51 57.68
N ILE A 80 -4.93 38.38 56.35
CA ILE A 80 -5.82 39.13 55.46
C ILE A 80 -6.68 38.11 54.74
N ASN A 81 -7.99 38.18 54.97
CA ASN A 81 -8.98 37.41 54.23
C ASN A 81 -9.71 38.35 53.28
N VAL A 82 -9.73 38.00 52.00
CA VAL A 82 -10.46 38.72 50.95
C VAL A 82 -11.45 37.75 50.33
N GLU A 83 -12.71 38.15 50.33
CA GLU A 83 -13.79 37.44 49.64
C GLU A 83 -14.39 38.40 48.61
N VAL A 84 -14.56 37.90 47.39
CA VAL A 84 -15.21 38.62 46.30
C VAL A 84 -16.45 37.82 45.95
N GLU A 85 -17.62 38.43 46.11
CA GLU A 85 -18.90 37.85 45.72
C GLU A 85 -19.03 37.82 44.18
N GLU A 86 -20.09 37.18 43.68
CA GLU A 86 -20.36 37.08 42.25
C GLU A 86 -20.47 38.47 41.59
N LEU A 87 -19.77 38.66 40.47
CA LEU A 87 -19.76 39.91 39.73
C LEU A 87 -20.79 39.86 38.60
N HIS A 88 -21.72 40.81 38.59
CA HIS A 88 -22.68 41.00 37.50
C HIS A 88 -22.30 42.24 36.66
N PHE A 89 -22.19 42.07 35.35
CA PHE A 89 -21.85 43.14 34.41
C PHE A 89 -23.07 43.56 33.58
N ALA A 90 -23.43 44.84 33.60
CA ALA A 90 -24.47 45.38 32.72
C ALA A 90 -24.03 45.43 31.23
N SER A 91 -22.72 45.58 31.01
CA SER A 91 -22.08 45.53 29.70
C SER A 91 -20.62 45.14 29.87
N LEU A 92 -20.07 44.42 28.90
CA LEU A 92 -18.67 44.01 28.87
C LEU A 92 -18.04 44.46 27.55
N GLU A 93 -16.86 45.06 27.66
CA GLU A 93 -15.96 45.34 26.53
C GLU A 93 -14.69 44.54 26.78
N ALA A 94 -14.58 43.39 26.15
CA ALA A 94 -13.44 42.50 26.32
C ALA A 94 -13.23 41.67 25.06
N ASN A 95 -11.96 41.33 24.80
CA ASN A 95 -11.61 40.24 23.91
C ASN A 95 -11.59 38.95 24.74
N ILE A 96 -12.63 38.14 24.62
CA ILE A 96 -12.76 36.88 25.35
C ILE A 96 -12.32 35.77 24.41
N ILE A 97 -11.31 34.99 24.81
CA ILE A 97 -10.84 33.83 24.06
C ILE A 97 -11.04 32.61 24.94
N GLU A 98 -11.91 31.72 24.49
CA GLU A 98 -12.14 30.42 25.12
C GLU A 98 -11.53 29.34 24.22
N SER A 99 -10.49 28.68 24.70
CA SER A 99 -9.86 27.56 23.99
C SER A 99 -10.54 26.24 24.32
N PHE A 100 -10.89 25.46 23.31
CA PHE A 100 -11.39 24.12 23.51
C PHE A 100 -10.23 23.13 23.75
N PRO A 101 -10.47 22.01 24.45
CA PRO A 101 -9.46 20.96 24.62
C PRO A 101 -8.93 20.49 23.26
N THR A 102 -7.61 20.37 23.13
CA THR A 102 -7.00 19.81 21.92
C THR A 102 -7.42 18.36 21.76
N SER A 103 -7.91 18.00 20.57
CA SER A 103 -8.23 16.61 20.23
C SER A 103 -7.20 16.04 19.27
N THR A 104 -6.71 14.84 19.55
CA THR A 104 -5.82 14.06 18.68
C THR A 104 -6.59 12.88 18.11
N GLN A 105 -6.60 12.73 16.79
CA GLN A 105 -7.22 11.60 16.11
C GLN A 105 -6.16 10.76 15.39
N ASN A 106 -6.17 9.46 15.64
CA ASN A 106 -5.35 8.48 14.91
C ASN A 106 -6.18 7.96 13.74
N ILE A 107 -5.70 8.14 12.51
CA ILE A 107 -6.36 7.62 11.32
C ILE A 107 -5.83 6.20 11.08
N ALA A 108 -6.47 5.21 11.72
CA ALA A 108 -6.15 3.80 11.51
C ALA A 108 -7.10 3.18 10.48
N GLY A 109 -6.58 2.34 9.58
CA GLY A 109 -7.41 1.52 8.68
C GLY A 109 -7.59 2.05 7.26
N MET A 110 -6.85 3.08 6.81
CA MET A 110 -6.68 3.29 5.38
C MET A 110 -5.94 2.08 4.78
N PRO A 111 -6.51 1.38 3.77
CA PRO A 111 -5.88 0.17 3.26
C PRO A 111 -4.51 0.46 2.63
N THR A 112 -3.51 -0.32 3.00
CA THR A 112 -2.19 -0.29 2.36
C THR A 112 -2.34 -0.74 0.91
N GLY A 113 -2.18 0.19 -0.05
CA GLY A 113 -2.40 -0.07 -1.48
C GLY A 113 -3.01 1.11 -2.26
N PHE A 114 -3.43 2.17 -1.57
CA PHE A 114 -4.04 3.38 -2.16
C PHE A 114 -3.02 4.46 -2.56
N SER A 115 -1.74 4.13 -2.72
CA SER A 115 -0.74 5.07 -3.24
C SER A 115 -1.15 5.52 -4.64
N GLY A 116 -1.45 6.82 -4.80
CA GLY A 116 -1.97 7.39 -6.04
C GLY A 116 -3.48 7.67 -6.06
N MET A 117 -4.21 7.43 -4.97
CA MET A 117 -5.60 7.92 -4.81
C MET A 117 -5.64 9.18 -3.96
N ALA A 118 -6.33 10.22 -4.44
CA ALA A 118 -6.61 11.45 -3.69
C ALA A 118 -8.11 11.62 -3.53
N PHE A 119 -8.58 11.86 -2.31
CA PHE A 119 -9.99 12.22 -2.10
C PHE A 119 -10.21 13.66 -2.55
N THR A 120 -11.26 13.94 -3.29
CA THR A 120 -11.51 15.26 -3.88
C THR A 120 -12.75 15.95 -3.33
N GLY A 121 -13.71 15.17 -2.82
CA GLY A 121 -15.01 15.65 -2.35
C GLY A 121 -15.16 15.75 -0.83
N VAL A 122 -14.10 15.56 -0.04
CA VAL A 122 -14.22 15.58 1.42
C VAL A 122 -14.60 16.98 1.90
N SER A 123 -15.60 17.03 2.78
CA SER A 123 -15.96 18.23 3.50
C SER A 123 -16.03 17.97 5.00
N PHE A 124 -15.63 18.97 5.77
CA PHE A 124 -15.74 18.96 7.21
C PHE A 124 -16.56 20.18 7.63
N GLU A 125 -17.60 19.96 8.43
CA GLU A 125 -18.55 20.99 8.79
C GLU A 125 -18.65 21.15 10.31
N PHE A 126 -18.55 22.39 10.79
CA PHE A 126 -19.04 22.78 12.10
C PHE A 126 -20.43 23.39 11.96
N ASP A 127 -21.41 22.84 12.67
CA ASP A 127 -22.77 23.35 12.76
C ASP A 127 -22.96 24.02 14.11
N MET A 128 -22.95 25.35 14.09
CA MET A 128 -22.90 26.20 15.28
C MET A 128 -24.25 26.89 15.48
N ILE A 129 -24.75 26.90 16.72
CA ILE A 129 -25.90 27.69 17.16
C ILE A 129 -25.40 28.78 18.09
N ASN A 130 -25.80 30.01 17.81
CA ASN A 130 -25.42 31.17 18.61
C ASN A 130 -26.67 31.94 19.08
N SER A 131 -26.77 32.12 20.40
CA SER A 131 -27.75 33.00 21.04
C SER A 131 -27.09 34.21 21.72
N ILE A 132 -25.75 34.29 21.66
CA ILE A 132 -24.99 35.42 22.19
C ILE A 132 -25.04 36.54 21.14
N ASP A 133 -25.64 37.68 21.52
CA ASP A 133 -25.72 38.85 20.65
C ASP A 133 -24.42 39.69 20.67
N LEU A 134 -23.29 39.03 20.45
CA LEU A 134 -21.97 39.62 20.30
C LEU A 134 -21.29 39.06 19.03
N PRO A 135 -20.32 39.78 18.46
CA PRO A 135 -19.50 39.26 17.36
C PRO A 135 -18.63 38.10 17.87
N VAL A 136 -19.00 36.87 17.50
CA VAL A 136 -18.24 35.67 17.83
C VAL A 136 -17.50 35.16 16.60
N GLN A 137 -16.26 34.73 16.78
CA GLN A 137 -15.43 34.10 15.77
C GLN A 137 -14.98 32.72 16.25
N LEU A 138 -14.88 31.78 15.32
CA LEU A 138 -14.31 30.46 15.54
C LEU A 138 -12.98 30.38 14.80
N ASP A 139 -11.93 30.14 15.56
CA ASP A 139 -10.58 29.89 15.07
C ASP A 139 -10.28 28.40 15.24
N VAL A 140 -9.93 27.70 14.15
CA VAL A 140 -9.53 26.29 14.18
C VAL A 140 -8.23 26.12 13.41
N ASP A 141 -7.25 25.47 14.03
CA ASP A 141 -6.01 25.04 13.39
C ASP A 141 -5.94 23.52 13.42
N MET A 142 -5.88 22.90 12.24
CA MET A 142 -5.68 21.46 12.10
C MET A 142 -4.29 21.17 11.55
N VAL A 143 -3.53 20.32 12.23
CA VAL A 143 -2.18 19.92 11.80
C VAL A 143 -2.15 18.40 11.63
N GLY A 144 -1.80 17.94 10.43
CA GLY A 144 -1.64 16.53 10.09
C GLY A 144 -0.18 16.17 9.89
N TYR A 145 0.26 15.04 10.45
CA TYR A 145 1.63 14.53 10.30
C TYR A 145 1.63 13.19 9.56
N ASN A 146 2.42 13.06 8.50
CA ASN A 146 2.60 11.79 7.80
C ASN A 146 3.59 10.87 8.54
N THR A 147 3.79 9.65 8.04
CA THR A 147 4.73 8.67 8.64
C THR A 147 6.20 9.09 8.58
N LEU A 148 6.55 10.08 7.74
CA LEU A 148 7.90 10.64 7.60
C LEU A 148 8.13 11.84 8.54
N GLY A 149 7.08 12.35 9.17
CA GLY A 149 7.12 13.50 10.07
C GLY A 149 6.88 14.86 9.40
N ASP A 150 6.61 14.90 8.09
CA ASP A 150 6.21 16.13 7.40
C ASP A 150 4.80 16.55 7.87
N SER A 151 4.50 17.86 7.81
CA SER A 151 3.23 18.42 8.27
C SER A 151 2.46 19.19 7.20
N SER A 152 1.13 19.08 7.21
CA SER A 152 0.21 19.97 6.49
C SER A 152 -0.74 20.65 7.50
N VAL A 153 -1.07 21.91 7.26
CA VAL A 153 -1.84 22.75 8.19
C VAL A 153 -3.07 23.34 7.49
N VAL A 154 -4.24 23.19 8.10
CA VAL A 154 -5.49 23.83 7.67
C VAL A 154 -5.88 24.87 8.71
N GLU A 155 -6.08 26.11 8.24
CA GLU A 155 -6.49 27.24 9.06
C GLU A 155 -7.96 27.60 8.76
N VAL A 156 -8.75 27.77 9.82
CA VAL A 156 -10.12 28.25 9.76
C VAL A 156 -10.23 29.48 10.63
N ARG A 157 -10.69 30.59 10.05
CA ARG A 157 -11.08 31.82 10.73
C ARG A 157 -12.48 32.17 10.26
N ALA A 158 -13.48 31.92 11.08
CA ALA A 158 -14.88 32.00 10.67
C ALA A 158 -15.69 32.88 11.62
N THR A 159 -16.41 33.86 11.09
CA THR A 159 -17.37 34.65 11.88
C THR A 159 -18.68 33.90 12.04
N ILE A 160 -19.16 33.77 13.28
CA ILE A 160 -20.44 33.15 13.60
C ILE A 160 -21.55 34.20 13.50
N ALA A 161 -22.68 33.81 12.93
CA ALA A 161 -23.83 34.69 12.73
C ALA A 161 -24.31 35.30 14.06
N LYS A 162 -24.54 36.62 14.07
CA LYS A 162 -25.05 37.36 15.22
C LYS A 162 -26.59 37.48 15.16
N PRO A 163 -27.34 37.14 16.23
CA PRO A 163 -28.80 37.23 16.25
C PRO A 163 -29.38 38.58 15.82
N SER A 164 -28.84 39.70 16.32
CA SER A 164 -29.33 41.04 15.96
C SER A 164 -29.23 41.37 14.47
N THR A 165 -28.31 40.74 13.74
CA THR A 165 -28.16 40.96 12.29
C THR A 165 -29.41 40.53 11.53
N TYR A 166 -30.12 39.52 12.05
CA TYR A 166 -31.30 38.94 11.42
C TYR A 166 -32.60 39.23 12.19
N GLY A 167 -32.51 39.92 13.33
CA GLY A 167 -33.67 40.22 14.18
C GLY A 167 -34.27 38.95 14.81
N SER A 168 -33.45 37.95 15.11
CA SER A 168 -33.84 36.69 15.73
C SER A 168 -33.25 36.53 17.13
N ASP A 169 -33.76 35.57 17.89
CA ASP A 169 -33.22 35.23 19.24
C ASP A 169 -32.00 34.30 19.14
N SER A 170 -31.86 33.57 18.04
CA SER A 170 -30.75 32.64 17.82
C SER A 170 -30.53 32.42 16.32
N THR A 171 -29.27 32.22 15.95
CA THR A 171 -28.82 31.99 14.59
C THR A 171 -28.12 30.64 14.49
N ARG A 172 -28.06 30.11 13.27
CA ARG A 172 -27.27 28.92 12.94
C ARG A 172 -26.19 29.30 11.94
N THR A 173 -25.00 28.72 12.07
CA THR A 173 -23.87 28.94 11.17
C THR A 173 -23.23 27.60 10.83
N ILE A 174 -23.14 27.27 9.55
CA ILE A 174 -22.39 26.11 9.06
C ILE A 174 -21.05 26.60 8.52
N ILE A 175 -19.96 26.15 9.13
CA ILE A 175 -18.60 26.42 8.68
C ILE A 175 -18.10 25.15 7.97
N ARG A 176 -18.07 25.19 6.64
CA ARG A 176 -17.71 24.07 5.77
C ARG A 176 -16.30 24.26 5.21
N MET A 177 -15.37 23.40 5.61
CA MET A 177 -14.10 23.24 4.92
C MET A 177 -14.27 22.29 3.73
N SER A 178 -13.68 22.64 2.59
CA SER A 178 -13.72 21.84 1.35
C SER A 178 -12.50 22.14 0.47
N LYS A 179 -12.46 21.59 -0.75
CA LYS A 179 -11.41 21.84 -1.75
C LYS A 179 -11.24 23.31 -2.15
N ILE A 180 -12.27 24.14 -1.97
CA ILE A 180 -12.23 25.58 -2.33
C ILE A 180 -11.87 26.48 -1.13
N GLY A 181 -11.57 25.90 0.03
CA GLY A 181 -11.29 26.61 1.28
C GLY A 181 -12.44 26.48 2.29
N THR A 182 -12.65 27.53 3.07
CA THR A 182 -13.66 27.58 4.14
C THR A 182 -14.86 28.40 3.70
N THR A 183 -16.03 27.78 3.61
CA THR A 183 -17.31 28.44 3.37
C THR A 183 -18.09 28.59 4.67
N VAL A 184 -18.48 29.81 5.02
CA VAL A 184 -19.37 30.10 6.16
C VAL A 184 -20.77 30.41 5.63
N LEU A 185 -21.74 29.60 6.03
CA LEU A 185 -23.16 29.73 5.69
C LEU A 185 -23.93 30.20 6.92
N SER A 186 -24.53 31.39 6.85
CA SER A 186 -25.29 31.99 7.96
C SER A 186 -26.78 31.84 7.73
N TYR A 187 -27.50 31.36 8.76
CA TYR A 187 -28.94 31.16 8.75
C TYR A 187 -29.59 32.09 9.78
N ALA A 188 -30.63 32.81 9.35
CA ALA A 188 -31.35 33.76 10.21
C ALA A 188 -31.96 33.12 11.46
N THR A 189 -32.37 31.85 11.40
CA THR A 189 -32.91 31.08 12.53
C THR A 189 -32.36 29.66 12.52
N THR A 190 -32.50 28.94 13.64
CA THR A 190 -32.01 27.55 13.79
C THR A 190 -32.69 26.56 12.85
N ASP A 191 -33.98 26.78 12.56
CA ASP A 191 -34.82 25.87 11.78
C ASP A 191 -34.88 26.23 10.28
N ALA A 192 -34.16 27.28 9.86
CA ALA A 192 -34.13 27.70 8.47
C ALA A 192 -33.51 26.60 7.58
N THR A 193 -34.20 26.26 6.48
CA THR A 193 -33.74 25.25 5.52
C THR A 193 -32.77 25.78 4.48
N THR A 194 -32.66 27.11 4.36
CA THR A 194 -31.78 27.81 3.40
C THR A 194 -31.00 28.89 4.11
N TRP A 195 -29.73 29.05 3.74
CA TRP A 195 -28.86 30.11 4.26
C TRP A 195 -29.31 31.48 3.76
N THR A 196 -29.05 32.51 4.55
CA THR A 196 -29.33 33.92 4.25
C THR A 196 -28.10 34.60 3.66
N ASP A 197 -26.92 34.35 4.24
CA ASP A 197 -25.63 34.85 3.73
C ASP A 197 -24.61 33.71 3.60
N SER A 198 -23.67 33.87 2.68
CA SER A 198 -22.59 32.92 2.43
C SER A 198 -21.31 33.63 2.03
N ILE A 199 -20.18 33.21 2.61
CA ILE A 199 -18.84 33.69 2.23
C ILE A 199 -17.90 32.49 2.12
N THR A 200 -17.08 32.46 1.06
CA THR A 200 -16.02 31.46 0.90
C THR A 200 -14.67 32.15 0.91
N THR A 201 -13.79 31.69 1.79
CA THR A 201 -12.44 32.19 1.97
C THR A 201 -11.44 31.10 1.55
N PRO A 202 -10.55 31.35 0.57
CA PRO A 202 -9.49 30.41 0.21
C PRO A 202 -8.47 30.26 1.35
N PRO A 203 -7.63 29.20 1.33
CA PRO A 203 -6.57 29.03 2.33
C PRO A 203 -5.58 30.19 2.31
N SER A 204 -5.10 30.59 3.49
CA SER A 204 -4.02 31.57 3.67
C SER A 204 -2.71 31.09 3.04
N GLU A 205 -1.80 32.01 2.70
CA GLU A 205 -0.47 31.67 2.22
C GLU A 205 0.27 30.74 3.21
N GLY A 206 0.78 29.61 2.71
CA GLY A 206 1.45 28.60 3.54
C GLY A 206 0.53 27.60 4.25
N THR A 207 -0.79 27.70 4.05
CA THR A 207 -1.78 26.73 4.57
C THR A 207 -2.42 25.93 3.44
N SER A 208 -3.08 24.84 3.79
CA SER A 208 -3.69 23.88 2.86
C SER A 208 -5.20 23.80 3.07
N THR A 209 -5.93 23.22 2.11
CA THR A 209 -7.35 22.90 2.32
C THR A 209 -7.51 21.59 3.09
N ILE A 210 -8.71 21.31 3.60
CA ILE A 210 -9.01 20.01 4.24
C ILE A 210 -8.79 18.83 3.30
N VAL A 211 -9.01 19.04 1.99
CA VAL A 211 -8.81 18.02 0.96
C VAL A 211 -7.32 17.73 0.76
N ASP A 212 -6.48 18.76 0.76
CA ASP A 212 -5.03 18.62 0.67
C ASP A 212 -4.47 17.91 1.92
N LEU A 213 -4.95 18.30 3.11
CA LEU A 213 -4.55 17.69 4.38
C LEU A 213 -4.85 16.18 4.41
N LEU A 214 -6.00 15.77 3.88
CA LEU A 214 -6.37 14.35 3.84
C LEU A 214 -5.66 13.59 2.72
N SER A 215 -5.43 14.23 1.57
CA SER A 215 -4.64 13.67 0.48
C SER A 215 -3.16 13.52 0.82
N PHE A 216 -2.68 14.27 1.82
CA PHE A 216 -1.36 14.12 2.42
C PHE A 216 -1.20 12.82 3.24
N ASN A 217 -2.27 12.04 3.42
CA ASN A 217 -2.30 10.78 4.16
C ASN A 217 -1.68 10.89 5.57
N PRO A 218 -2.24 11.74 6.45
CA PRO A 218 -1.70 11.95 7.79
C PRO A 218 -1.96 10.73 8.67
N SER A 219 -0.91 10.27 9.37
CA SER A 219 -1.00 9.22 10.38
C SER A 219 -1.67 9.72 11.67
N VAL A 220 -1.51 11.00 11.98
CA VAL A 220 -2.08 11.68 13.15
C VAL A 220 -2.59 13.05 12.73
N MET A 221 -3.76 13.43 13.24
CA MET A 221 -4.33 14.77 13.09
C MET A 221 -4.56 15.40 14.47
N ILE A 222 -4.06 16.62 14.65
CA ILE A 222 -4.24 17.42 15.87
C ILE A 222 -5.14 18.61 15.53
N VAL A 223 -6.24 18.77 16.26
CA VAL A 223 -7.17 19.89 16.08
C VAL A 223 -7.12 20.79 17.31
N ARG A 224 -6.80 22.05 17.09
CA ARG A 224 -6.85 23.13 18.09
C ARG A 224 -7.97 24.08 17.69
N SER A 225 -8.82 24.45 18.64
CA SER A 225 -9.91 25.39 18.36
C SER A 225 -10.10 26.37 19.51
N SER A 226 -10.52 27.58 19.18
CA SER A 226 -10.89 28.61 20.13
C SER A 226 -12.06 29.44 19.60
N ALA A 227 -12.97 29.79 20.50
CA ALA A 227 -14.00 30.79 20.23
C ALA A 227 -13.53 32.16 20.75
N ARG A 228 -13.64 33.19 19.94
CA ARG A 228 -13.27 34.56 20.28
C ARG A 228 -14.47 35.48 20.21
N ILE A 229 -14.68 36.29 21.25
CA ILE A 229 -15.67 37.36 21.28
C ILE A 229 -14.92 38.69 21.29
N ASP A 230 -15.16 39.54 20.29
CA ASP A 230 -14.43 40.80 20.10
C ASP A 230 -15.39 41.99 19.98
N GLY A 231 -15.71 42.65 21.10
CA GLY A 231 -16.46 43.90 21.07
C GLY A 231 -17.13 44.33 22.38
N ARG A 232 -17.90 45.42 22.28
CA ARG A 232 -18.80 45.91 23.34
C ARG A 232 -20.17 45.25 23.23
N GLY A 233 -20.70 44.75 24.34
CA GLY A 233 -22.13 44.51 24.46
C GLY A 233 -22.50 43.87 25.79
N THR A 234 -23.76 43.45 25.91
CA THR A 234 -24.30 42.89 27.16
C THR A 234 -24.35 41.38 27.03
N ILE A 235 -23.67 40.67 27.94
CA ILE A 235 -23.81 39.22 28.06
C ILE A 235 -25.08 38.96 28.87
N VAL A 236 -26.07 38.35 28.21
CA VAL A 236 -27.34 38.00 28.85
C VAL A 236 -27.22 36.63 29.49
N GLY A 237 -27.66 36.49 30.74
CA GLY A 237 -27.68 35.21 31.44
C GLY A 237 -28.52 34.18 30.69
N GLY A 238 -27.98 32.96 30.52
CA GLY A 238 -28.63 31.87 29.79
C GLY A 238 -28.39 31.88 28.28
N ALA A 239 -27.72 32.90 27.71
CA ALA A 239 -27.27 32.87 26.33
C ALA A 239 -26.09 31.89 26.20
N THR A 240 -26.17 31.02 25.20
CA THR A 240 -25.16 29.99 24.92
C THR A 240 -24.68 30.07 23.48
N ILE A 241 -23.44 29.67 23.28
CA ILE A 241 -22.92 29.26 21.99
C ILE A 241 -22.54 27.78 22.07
N GLY A 242 -22.88 27.03 21.04
CA GLY A 242 -22.56 25.61 20.98
C GLY A 242 -22.62 25.11 19.54
N GLY A 243 -22.15 23.90 19.33
CA GLY A 243 -22.19 23.31 18.01
C GLY A 243 -21.80 21.85 18.01
N GLN A 244 -22.02 21.22 16.86
CA GLN A 244 -21.56 19.88 16.56
C GLN A 244 -20.67 19.95 15.33
N TYR A 245 -19.83 18.93 15.13
CA TYR A 245 -19.09 18.78 13.89
C TYR A 245 -19.48 17.48 13.20
N ARG A 246 -19.39 17.48 11.87
CA ARG A 246 -19.53 16.27 11.06
C ARG A 246 -18.50 16.28 9.93
N MET A 247 -17.94 15.11 9.65
CA MET A 247 -17.14 14.88 8.44
C MET A 247 -18.04 14.19 7.41
N VAL A 248 -18.08 14.75 6.21
CA VAL A 248 -18.77 14.16 5.06
C VAL A 248 -17.71 13.85 4.01
N ALA A 249 -17.33 12.57 3.93
CA ALA A 249 -16.36 12.06 2.98
C ALA A 249 -17.08 11.16 1.96
N PRO A 250 -17.69 11.73 0.91
CA PRO A 250 -18.19 10.91 -0.19
C PRO A 250 -17.01 10.19 -0.86
N PHE A 251 -17.26 9.04 -1.49
CA PHE A 251 -16.20 8.29 -2.18
C PHE A 251 -15.92 8.90 -3.57
N GLU A 252 -15.59 10.19 -3.55
CA GLU A 252 -15.18 10.98 -4.69
C GLU A 252 -13.66 11.09 -4.68
N VAL A 253 -13.03 10.48 -5.68
CA VAL A 253 -11.57 10.30 -5.72
C VAL A 253 -11.02 10.67 -7.09
N MET A 254 -9.74 11.03 -7.09
CA MET A 254 -8.90 11.09 -8.27
C MET A 254 -7.88 9.96 -8.15
N MET A 255 -7.72 9.17 -9.21
CA MET A 255 -6.89 7.98 -9.19
C MET A 255 -5.80 8.06 -10.25
N GLU A 256 -4.56 7.86 -9.84
CA GLU A 256 -3.45 7.61 -10.74
C GLU A 256 -3.52 6.17 -11.31
N PRO A 257 -2.89 5.91 -12.47
CA PRO A 257 -2.78 4.56 -13.00
C PRO A 257 -2.13 3.62 -11.99
N MET A 258 -2.70 2.43 -11.82
CA MET A 258 -2.18 1.44 -10.87
C MET A 258 -2.24 0.04 -11.42
N THR A 259 -1.22 -0.75 -11.10
CA THR A 259 -1.15 -2.17 -11.42
C THR A 259 -0.94 -2.96 -10.15
N PHE A 260 -1.69 -4.04 -9.96
CA PHE A 260 -1.49 -4.99 -8.86
C PHE A 260 -1.81 -6.41 -9.29
N ILE A 261 -1.24 -7.39 -8.60
CA ILE A 261 -1.53 -8.81 -8.77
C ILE A 261 -2.20 -9.31 -7.49
N SER A 262 -3.18 -10.20 -7.62
CA SER A 262 -3.78 -10.86 -6.46
C SER A 262 -2.71 -11.49 -5.57
N VAL A 263 -2.85 -11.32 -4.25
CA VAL A 263 -1.94 -11.91 -3.27
C VAL A 263 -1.97 -13.43 -3.23
N ASN A 264 -3.06 -14.03 -3.74
CA ASN A 264 -3.22 -15.48 -3.83
C ASN A 264 -3.26 -15.90 -5.30
N GLU A 265 -2.31 -16.75 -5.68
CA GLU A 265 -2.31 -17.53 -6.91
C GLU A 265 -3.27 -18.73 -6.81
N THR A 266 -3.77 -19.18 -7.96
CA THR A 266 -4.58 -20.41 -8.05
C THR A 266 -3.74 -21.49 -8.71
N PRO A 267 -3.40 -22.58 -7.99
CA PRO A 267 -2.71 -23.71 -8.60
C PRO A 267 -3.65 -24.45 -9.56
N ILE A 268 -3.11 -24.90 -10.67
CA ILE A 268 -3.72 -25.79 -11.64
C ILE A 268 -2.89 -27.08 -11.57
N PRO A 269 -3.42 -28.16 -10.99
CA PRO A 269 -2.67 -29.41 -10.91
C PRO A 269 -2.38 -29.95 -12.30
N GLU A 270 -1.28 -30.68 -12.43
CA GLU A 270 -0.91 -31.34 -13.68
C GLU A 270 -2.11 -32.06 -14.32
N MET A 271 -2.37 -31.78 -15.59
CA MET A 271 -3.46 -32.43 -16.31
C MET A 271 -3.18 -33.92 -16.49
N ALA A 272 -4.21 -34.75 -16.33
CA ALA A 272 -4.10 -36.18 -16.61
C ALA A 272 -3.57 -36.41 -18.04
N HIS A 273 -2.63 -37.35 -18.18
CA HIS A 273 -1.90 -37.60 -19.44
C HIS A 273 -2.81 -37.81 -20.64
N ASP A 274 -3.91 -38.56 -20.46
CA ASP A 274 -4.87 -38.82 -21.52
C ASP A 274 -5.61 -37.54 -21.97
N VAL A 275 -5.98 -36.69 -21.02
CA VAL A 275 -6.59 -35.38 -21.29
C VAL A 275 -5.60 -34.46 -22.00
N ARG A 276 -4.37 -34.34 -21.48
CA ARG A 276 -3.28 -33.59 -22.11
C ARG A 276 -3.08 -34.04 -23.56
N SER A 277 -2.92 -35.35 -23.76
CA SER A 277 -2.65 -35.91 -25.09
C SER A 277 -3.77 -35.59 -26.07
N ARG A 278 -5.03 -35.76 -25.64
CA ARG A 278 -6.20 -35.40 -26.47
C ARG A 278 -6.24 -33.92 -26.78
N ILE A 279 -5.94 -33.04 -25.83
CA ILE A 279 -5.90 -31.58 -26.09
C ILE A 279 -4.83 -31.29 -27.13
N ARG A 280 -3.60 -31.77 -26.93
CA ARG A 280 -2.45 -31.52 -27.82
C ARG A 280 -2.66 -32.07 -29.24
N SER A 281 -3.35 -33.20 -29.38
CA SER A 281 -3.57 -33.86 -30.67
C SER A 281 -4.84 -33.42 -31.41
N SER A 282 -5.83 -32.87 -30.69
CA SER A 282 -7.13 -32.52 -31.27
C SER A 282 -7.41 -31.02 -31.31
N LEU A 283 -6.87 -30.21 -30.40
CA LEU A 283 -7.23 -28.79 -30.32
C LEU A 283 -6.55 -27.99 -31.43
N VAL A 284 -7.36 -27.47 -32.35
CA VAL A 284 -6.90 -26.66 -33.48
C VAL A 284 -6.86 -25.18 -33.10
N TYR A 285 -7.85 -24.73 -32.34
CA TYR A 285 -8.05 -23.33 -32.02
C TYR A 285 -8.98 -23.18 -30.82
N ALA A 286 -8.67 -22.22 -29.94
CA ALA A 286 -9.56 -21.80 -28.87
C ALA A 286 -9.72 -20.28 -28.86
N GLU A 287 -10.94 -19.83 -28.59
CA GLU A 287 -11.28 -18.42 -28.54
C GLU A 287 -12.17 -18.14 -27.34
N LEU A 288 -11.85 -17.07 -26.60
CA LEU A 288 -12.66 -16.56 -25.52
C LEU A 288 -13.21 -15.19 -25.92
N THR A 289 -14.51 -15.10 -26.17
CA THR A 289 -15.22 -13.83 -26.33
C THR A 289 -15.76 -13.38 -24.98
N SER A 290 -15.36 -12.20 -24.53
CA SER A 290 -15.84 -11.59 -23.29
C SER A 290 -16.61 -10.31 -23.61
N THR A 291 -17.88 -10.25 -23.20
CA THR A 291 -18.65 -9.02 -23.15
C THR A 291 -18.60 -8.46 -21.74
N VAL A 292 -18.00 -7.29 -21.58
CA VAL A 292 -17.81 -6.62 -20.29
C VAL A 292 -18.70 -5.39 -20.25
N THR A 293 -19.50 -5.29 -19.20
CA THR A 293 -20.21 -4.07 -18.82
C THR A 293 -19.53 -3.49 -17.59
N ASN A 294 -18.96 -2.30 -17.73
CA ASN A 294 -18.28 -1.61 -16.65
C ASN A 294 -19.10 -0.41 -16.17
N SER A 295 -19.57 -0.48 -14.92
CA SER A 295 -20.28 0.60 -14.24
C SER A 295 -19.46 1.27 -13.14
N ILE A 296 -18.16 0.93 -12.99
CA ILE A 296 -17.24 1.73 -12.16
C ILE A 296 -16.64 2.86 -12.99
N PRO A 297 -16.30 4.02 -12.40
CA PRO A 297 -15.85 5.20 -13.14
C PRO A 297 -14.38 5.14 -13.61
N ILE A 298 -13.82 3.94 -13.74
CA ILE A 298 -12.41 3.70 -14.04
C ILE A 298 -12.33 2.60 -15.11
N SER A 299 -11.57 2.85 -16.17
CA SER A 299 -11.25 1.86 -17.20
C SER A 299 -9.95 1.13 -16.88
N GLY A 300 -9.69 0.04 -17.59
CA GLY A 300 -8.51 -0.76 -17.33
C GLY A 300 -8.53 -2.12 -18.01
N GLU A 301 -7.78 -3.03 -17.42
CA GLU A 301 -7.54 -4.37 -17.91
C GLU A 301 -7.39 -5.34 -16.75
N ILE A 302 -7.98 -6.53 -16.91
CA ILE A 302 -7.72 -7.70 -16.09
C ILE A 302 -7.01 -8.72 -16.97
N SER A 303 -5.73 -8.98 -16.70
CA SER A 303 -4.95 -10.04 -17.36
C SER A 303 -4.91 -11.26 -16.44
N ILE A 304 -5.25 -12.46 -16.92
CA ILE A 304 -4.97 -13.70 -16.19
C ILE A 304 -3.60 -14.18 -16.64
N LEU A 305 -2.63 -14.12 -15.74
CA LEU A 305 -1.28 -14.61 -15.97
C LEU A 305 -1.23 -16.13 -15.76
N LEU A 306 -0.35 -16.81 -16.49
CA LEU A 306 -0.04 -18.23 -16.40
C LEU A 306 1.47 -18.41 -16.21
N SER A 307 1.87 -19.34 -15.34
CA SER A 307 3.26 -19.70 -15.11
C SER A 307 3.37 -21.16 -14.70
N ASN A 308 4.54 -21.78 -14.93
CA ASN A 308 4.88 -23.10 -14.40
C ASN A 308 5.29 -23.07 -12.92
N LYS A 309 5.42 -21.88 -12.31
CA LYS A 309 5.66 -21.70 -10.87
C LYS A 309 4.80 -20.57 -10.33
N ASN A 310 4.72 -20.45 -9.01
CA ASN A 310 4.08 -19.33 -8.33
C ASN A 310 4.92 -18.04 -8.37
N LEU A 311 5.50 -17.71 -9.54
CA LEU A 311 6.37 -16.57 -9.75
C LEU A 311 5.73 -15.60 -10.75
N PHE A 312 5.17 -14.50 -10.24
CA PHE A 312 4.49 -13.48 -11.04
C PHE A 312 5.03 -12.07 -10.72
N PRO A 313 6.01 -11.56 -11.49
CA PRO A 313 6.43 -10.18 -11.34
C PRO A 313 5.31 -9.24 -11.80
N LEU A 314 5.24 -8.05 -11.19
CA LEU A 314 4.21 -7.06 -11.52
C LEU A 314 4.27 -6.62 -13.00
N ASP A 315 5.50 -6.33 -13.45
CA ASP A 315 5.85 -6.07 -14.83
C ASP A 315 7.30 -6.50 -15.10
N THR A 316 7.77 -6.29 -16.34
CA THR A 316 9.08 -6.72 -16.81
C THR A 316 10.14 -5.61 -16.81
N THR A 317 9.88 -4.48 -16.16
CA THR A 317 10.88 -3.41 -15.99
C THR A 317 11.97 -3.84 -15.02
N GLN A 318 13.20 -3.35 -15.19
CA GLN A 318 14.33 -3.78 -14.36
C GLN A 318 14.12 -3.39 -12.88
N GLU A 319 13.49 -2.24 -12.65
CA GLU A 319 13.13 -1.75 -11.32
C GLU A 319 12.17 -2.72 -10.62
N MET A 320 11.08 -3.11 -11.29
CA MET A 320 10.10 -4.03 -10.70
C MET A 320 10.62 -5.46 -10.56
N LEU A 321 11.46 -5.93 -11.48
CA LEU A 321 12.14 -7.22 -11.34
C LEU A 321 13.09 -7.24 -10.13
N SER A 322 13.74 -6.11 -9.83
CA SER A 322 14.60 -5.98 -8.64
C SER A 322 13.78 -6.02 -7.35
N ILE A 323 12.63 -5.34 -7.30
CA ILE A 323 11.69 -5.41 -6.18
C ILE A 323 11.14 -6.83 -6.01
N PHE A 324 10.81 -7.51 -7.11
CA PHE A 324 10.34 -8.89 -7.09
C PHE A 324 11.43 -9.82 -6.54
N ARG A 325 12.68 -9.68 -6.98
CA ARG A 325 13.85 -10.41 -6.44
C ARG A 325 14.02 -10.20 -4.94
N ASP A 326 13.87 -8.97 -4.44
CA ASP A 326 13.95 -8.67 -3.00
C ASP A 326 12.85 -9.41 -2.23
N SER A 327 11.64 -9.50 -2.79
CA SER A 327 10.55 -10.27 -2.19
C SER A 327 10.84 -11.77 -2.12
N LEU A 328 11.50 -12.34 -3.14
CA LEU A 328 11.91 -13.75 -3.16
C LEU A 328 13.01 -14.03 -2.13
N ALA A 329 13.99 -13.13 -1.99
CA ALA A 329 15.07 -13.24 -1.00
C ALA A 329 14.56 -13.30 0.46
N VAL A 330 13.37 -12.74 0.73
CA VAL A 330 12.73 -12.83 2.04
C VAL A 330 11.94 -14.13 2.21
N LYS A 331 11.33 -14.63 1.14
CA LYS A 331 10.38 -15.76 1.18
C LYS A 331 11.05 -17.12 0.96
N GLU A 332 12.15 -17.18 0.22
CA GLU A 332 12.78 -18.41 -0.23
C GLU A 332 14.26 -18.49 0.16
N SER A 333 14.66 -19.62 0.75
CA SER A 333 16.03 -19.83 1.24
C SER A 333 17.11 -19.90 0.15
N GLY A 334 16.71 -20.00 -1.13
CA GLY A 334 17.61 -20.06 -2.29
C GLY A 334 17.88 -18.72 -2.98
N TRP A 335 17.36 -17.62 -2.44
CA TRP A 335 17.46 -16.28 -3.02
C TRP A 335 18.23 -15.33 -2.10
N SER A 336 19.05 -14.48 -2.71
CA SER A 336 19.76 -13.40 -2.05
C SER A 336 19.33 -12.05 -2.62
N ALA A 337 19.36 -11.00 -1.78
CA ALA A 337 19.16 -9.62 -2.22
C ALA A 337 20.24 -9.13 -3.21
N THR A 338 21.33 -9.89 -3.37
CA THR A 338 22.38 -9.64 -4.37
C THR A 338 22.15 -10.34 -5.70
N ASP A 339 21.18 -11.25 -5.78
CA ASP A 339 20.85 -11.95 -7.03
C ASP A 339 20.25 -10.98 -8.04
N SER A 340 20.35 -11.26 -9.34
CA SER A 340 19.74 -10.41 -10.37
C SER A 340 18.76 -11.21 -11.21
N LEU A 341 17.65 -10.56 -11.58
CA LEU A 341 16.64 -11.08 -12.48
C LEU A 341 16.58 -10.24 -13.76
N TYR A 342 16.40 -10.91 -14.88
CA TYR A 342 16.06 -10.29 -16.15
C TYR A 342 15.12 -11.20 -16.94
N VAL A 343 14.61 -10.71 -18.07
CA VAL A 343 13.68 -11.47 -18.91
C VAL A 343 14.26 -11.72 -20.30
N ILE A 344 13.93 -12.90 -20.84
CA ILE A 344 14.12 -13.21 -22.26
C ILE A 344 12.73 -13.53 -22.84
N ASN A 345 12.40 -12.99 -24.01
CA ASN A 345 11.12 -13.24 -24.67
C ASN A 345 11.25 -13.66 -26.15
N LYS A 346 12.47 -13.98 -26.57
CA LYS A 346 12.79 -14.44 -27.92
C LYS A 346 13.54 -15.75 -27.85
N CYS A 347 13.01 -16.78 -28.50
CA CYS A 347 13.59 -18.12 -28.48
C CYS A 347 14.99 -18.17 -29.07
N ALA A 348 15.32 -17.30 -30.04
CA ALA A 348 16.68 -17.19 -30.56
C ALA A 348 17.74 -16.95 -29.46
N ARG A 349 17.36 -16.26 -28.36
CA ARG A 349 18.20 -15.96 -27.19
C ARG A 349 18.21 -17.06 -26.13
N LEU A 350 17.41 -18.11 -26.33
CA LEU A 350 17.35 -19.31 -25.49
C LEU A 350 17.91 -20.54 -26.19
N ASN A 351 18.29 -20.43 -27.47
CA ASN A 351 18.83 -21.54 -28.24
C ASN A 351 20.23 -21.94 -27.73
N PRO A 352 20.37 -23.15 -27.13
CA PRO A 352 21.62 -23.60 -26.51
C PRO A 352 22.74 -23.86 -27.54
N ASP A 353 22.40 -24.11 -28.81
CA ASP A 353 23.35 -24.32 -29.91
C ASP A 353 23.87 -23.01 -30.52
N SER A 354 23.41 -21.84 -30.04
CA SER A 354 23.79 -20.55 -30.60
C SER A 354 23.97 -19.45 -29.54
N SER A 355 23.10 -18.43 -29.53
CA SER A 355 23.27 -17.20 -28.76
C SER A 355 22.98 -17.31 -27.26
N ALA A 356 22.59 -18.50 -26.79
CA ALA A 356 22.27 -18.80 -25.40
C ALA A 356 23.29 -19.75 -24.73
N ALA A 357 24.53 -19.81 -25.22
CA ALA A 357 25.57 -20.68 -24.64
C ALA A 357 25.73 -20.51 -23.11
N ASP A 358 25.44 -19.31 -22.60
CA ASP A 358 25.54 -18.92 -21.20
C ASP A 358 24.21 -18.99 -20.42
N VAL A 359 23.12 -19.49 -21.03
CA VAL A 359 21.80 -19.61 -20.39
C VAL A 359 21.38 -21.08 -20.32
N TYR A 360 21.03 -21.53 -19.13
CA TYR A 360 20.51 -22.84 -18.83
C TYR A 360 18.98 -22.81 -18.83
N ILE A 361 18.37 -23.47 -19.82
CA ILE A 361 16.91 -23.46 -20.04
C ILE A 361 16.21 -24.69 -19.46
N PHE A 362 16.97 -25.74 -19.15
CA PHE A 362 16.43 -27.08 -18.89
C PHE A 362 15.83 -27.28 -17.49
N SER A 363 15.78 -26.21 -16.70
CA SER A 363 15.01 -26.16 -15.46
C SER A 363 13.52 -25.85 -15.67
N VAL A 364 13.16 -25.48 -16.91
CA VAL A 364 11.80 -25.07 -17.30
C VAL A 364 11.28 -25.83 -18.52
N MET A 365 12.16 -26.20 -19.46
CA MET A 365 11.79 -26.91 -20.69
C MET A 365 12.69 -28.14 -20.90
N ASN A 366 12.20 -29.21 -21.50
CA ASN A 366 13.02 -30.40 -21.72
C ASN A 366 13.80 -30.31 -23.03
N ASP A 367 13.22 -29.64 -24.03
CA ASP A 367 13.81 -29.42 -25.33
C ASP A 367 13.64 -27.95 -25.75
N PHE A 368 14.64 -27.37 -26.41
CA PHE A 368 14.58 -25.99 -26.90
C PHE A 368 13.42 -25.76 -27.90
N SER A 369 12.99 -26.79 -28.63
CA SER A 369 11.86 -26.74 -29.55
C SER A 369 10.52 -26.45 -28.87
N GLU A 370 10.43 -26.61 -27.55
CA GLU A 370 9.27 -26.21 -26.75
C GLU A 370 9.21 -24.69 -26.51
N CYS A 371 10.28 -23.96 -26.85
CA CYS A 371 10.30 -22.52 -26.68
C CYS A 371 9.27 -21.81 -27.58
N ILE A 372 8.47 -20.96 -26.96
CA ILE A 372 7.48 -20.10 -27.61
C ILE A 372 7.95 -18.63 -27.59
N ASP A 373 7.97 -17.99 -28.77
CA ASP A 373 8.29 -16.57 -28.91
C ASP A 373 7.20 -15.68 -28.29
N GLY A 374 7.60 -14.65 -27.54
CA GLY A 374 6.70 -13.69 -26.91
C GLY A 374 6.32 -14.04 -25.46
N VAL A 375 6.54 -15.28 -25.03
CA VAL A 375 6.45 -15.69 -23.61
C VAL A 375 7.59 -15.05 -22.83
N VAL A 376 7.33 -14.62 -21.59
CA VAL A 376 8.35 -14.03 -20.72
C VAL A 376 9.04 -15.14 -19.94
N TYR A 377 10.29 -15.45 -20.28
CA TYR A 377 11.13 -16.35 -19.50
C TYR A 377 11.89 -15.56 -18.45
N LEU A 378 11.66 -15.86 -17.17
CA LEU A 378 12.37 -15.27 -16.04
C LEU A 378 13.74 -15.94 -15.91
N VAL A 379 14.80 -15.13 -15.92
CA VAL A 379 16.18 -15.61 -15.87
C VAL A 379 16.88 -15.09 -14.63
N LYS A 380 17.40 -16.00 -13.83
CA LYS A 380 18.30 -15.71 -12.71
C LYS A 380 19.73 -15.62 -13.22
N TYR A 381 20.34 -14.46 -13.01
CA TYR A 381 21.75 -14.23 -13.34
C TYR A 381 22.66 -15.03 -12.41
N ASN A 382 23.73 -15.59 -12.96
CA ASN A 382 24.78 -16.27 -12.20
C ASN A 382 26.16 -15.69 -12.54
N SER A 383 26.85 -15.13 -11.55
CA SER A 383 28.15 -14.49 -11.75
C SER A 383 29.31 -15.46 -11.99
N THR A 384 29.13 -16.74 -11.66
CA THR A 384 30.21 -17.77 -11.68
C THR A 384 29.90 -18.96 -12.57
N GLY A 385 28.74 -18.96 -13.22
CA GLY A 385 28.24 -20.07 -14.05
C GLY A 385 27.27 -19.57 -15.10
N LYS A 386 26.44 -20.47 -15.61
CA LYS A 386 25.39 -20.10 -16.57
C LYS A 386 24.21 -19.44 -15.85
N ASP A 387 23.64 -18.43 -16.48
CA ASP A 387 22.35 -17.88 -16.12
C ASP A 387 21.30 -18.99 -16.23
N THR A 388 20.24 -18.95 -15.43
CA THR A 388 19.24 -20.04 -15.41
C THR A 388 17.85 -19.48 -15.64
N VAL A 389 17.15 -19.99 -16.66
CA VAL A 389 15.71 -19.79 -16.80
C VAL A 389 15.04 -20.52 -15.66
N ILE A 390 14.33 -19.81 -14.79
CA ILE A 390 13.74 -20.37 -13.56
C ILE A 390 12.22 -20.60 -13.66
N SER A 391 11.56 -19.87 -14.56
CA SER A 391 10.11 -19.89 -14.79
C SER A 391 9.79 -19.23 -16.13
N TYR A 392 8.62 -19.52 -16.69
CA TYR A 392 8.00 -18.67 -17.70
C TYR A 392 6.75 -18.00 -17.16
N VAL A 393 6.37 -16.86 -17.73
CA VAL A 393 5.12 -16.14 -17.46
C VAL A 393 4.51 -15.70 -18.78
N ASP A 394 3.24 -16.01 -19.00
CA ASP A 394 2.47 -15.48 -20.13
C ASP A 394 1.09 -14.99 -19.68
N THR A 395 0.39 -14.26 -20.54
CA THR A 395 -1.00 -13.87 -20.34
C THR A 395 -1.92 -14.88 -21.04
N LEU A 396 -2.62 -15.70 -20.26
CA LEU A 396 -3.57 -16.70 -20.76
C LEU A 396 -4.76 -16.04 -21.44
N LEU A 397 -5.40 -15.09 -20.75
CA LEU A 397 -6.55 -14.34 -21.26
C LEU A 397 -6.55 -12.92 -20.73
N LYS A 398 -7.19 -12.03 -21.50
CA LYS A 398 -7.28 -10.61 -21.19
C LYS A 398 -8.75 -10.16 -21.27
N VAL A 399 -9.21 -9.49 -20.22
CA VAL A 399 -10.53 -8.88 -20.13
C VAL A 399 -10.34 -7.37 -20.05
N ILE A 400 -10.93 -6.64 -20.99
CA ILE A 400 -10.82 -5.18 -21.08
C ILE A 400 -11.98 -4.57 -20.28
N LEU A 401 -11.67 -3.67 -19.36
CA LEU A 401 -12.66 -2.85 -18.66
C LEU A 401 -12.87 -1.56 -19.47
N PRO A 402 -13.99 -1.39 -20.19
CA PRO A 402 -14.21 -0.23 -21.03
C PRO A 402 -14.37 1.04 -20.20
N GLU A 403 -14.13 2.19 -20.81
CA GLU A 403 -14.57 3.46 -20.24
C GLU A 403 -16.11 3.52 -20.17
N PRO A 404 -16.68 4.02 -19.06
CA PRO A 404 -18.10 4.33 -18.98
C PRO A 404 -18.58 5.21 -20.14
N ALA A 405 -19.78 4.92 -20.66
CA ALA A 405 -20.33 5.64 -21.80
C ALA A 405 -20.77 7.07 -21.45
N ALA A 406 -21.22 7.29 -20.21
CA ALA A 406 -21.58 8.62 -19.73
C ALA A 406 -21.43 8.73 -18.20
N TYR A 407 -21.19 9.95 -17.74
CA TYR A 407 -21.16 10.33 -16.34
C TYR A 407 -22.25 11.36 -16.05
N TYR A 408 -22.76 11.38 -14.82
CA TYR A 408 -23.58 12.48 -14.36
C TYR A 408 -22.76 13.77 -14.29
N SER A 409 -23.40 14.88 -14.64
CA SER A 409 -22.83 16.24 -14.60
C SER A 409 -23.29 17.00 -13.35
N ASP A 410 -22.67 18.15 -13.09
CA ASP A 410 -23.05 19.12 -12.04
C ASP A 410 -24.50 19.65 -12.18
N THR A 411 -25.09 19.50 -13.36
CA THR A 411 -26.48 19.91 -13.65
C THR A 411 -27.49 18.77 -13.57
N SER A 412 -27.04 17.55 -13.26
CA SER A 412 -27.91 16.38 -13.19
C SER A 412 -28.82 16.46 -11.96
N THR A 413 -30.10 16.11 -12.13
CA THR A 413 -31.09 16.11 -11.04
C THR A 413 -31.09 14.82 -10.23
N VAL A 414 -30.37 13.80 -10.72
CA VAL A 414 -30.13 12.49 -10.09
C VAL A 414 -28.66 12.13 -10.28
N GLY A 415 -28.10 11.37 -9.34
CA GLY A 415 -26.67 11.01 -9.35
C GLY A 415 -25.74 12.15 -8.96
N HIS A 416 -24.47 11.82 -8.74
CA HIS A 416 -23.41 12.77 -8.38
C HIS A 416 -22.48 13.04 -9.56
N PRO A 417 -21.92 14.25 -9.71
CA PRO A 417 -20.92 14.52 -10.73
C PRO A 417 -19.76 13.53 -10.70
N GLY A 418 -19.38 13.01 -11.86
CA GLY A 418 -18.32 12.00 -11.95
C GLY A 418 -18.75 10.57 -11.56
N GLN A 419 -20.00 10.37 -11.13
CA GLN A 419 -20.62 9.05 -11.03
C GLN A 419 -20.98 8.54 -12.43
N VAL A 420 -20.85 7.23 -12.67
CA VAL A 420 -21.29 6.60 -13.91
C VAL A 420 -22.81 6.73 -14.06
N ALA A 421 -23.25 7.35 -15.15
CA ALA A 421 -24.67 7.43 -15.53
C ALA A 421 -25.06 6.29 -16.47
N THR A 422 -24.16 5.97 -17.42
CA THR A 422 -24.35 4.87 -18.37
C THR A 422 -23.10 4.01 -18.39
N PRO A 423 -23.21 2.72 -18.03
CA PRO A 423 -22.08 1.79 -18.07
C PRO A 423 -21.45 1.70 -19.47
N GLY A 424 -20.14 1.48 -19.51
CA GLY A 424 -19.42 1.17 -20.73
C GLY A 424 -19.62 -0.29 -21.09
N VAL A 425 -19.80 -0.61 -22.37
CA VAL A 425 -19.92 -2.01 -22.84
C VAL A 425 -18.94 -2.26 -23.96
N VAL A 426 -18.13 -3.31 -23.85
CA VAL A 426 -17.24 -3.78 -24.91
C VAL A 426 -17.35 -5.28 -25.05
N SER A 427 -17.26 -5.77 -26.28
CA SER A 427 -17.03 -7.19 -26.56
C SER A 427 -15.64 -7.33 -27.15
N TYR A 428 -14.81 -8.12 -26.50
CA TYR A 428 -13.44 -8.39 -26.92
C TYR A 428 -13.22 -9.89 -27.05
N THR A 429 -12.56 -10.28 -28.12
CA THR A 429 -12.18 -11.66 -28.38
C THR A 429 -10.70 -11.83 -28.07
N SER A 430 -10.40 -12.67 -27.09
CA SER A 430 -9.05 -13.12 -26.79
C SER A 430 -8.82 -14.48 -27.41
N VAL A 431 -7.88 -14.55 -28.36
CA VAL A 431 -7.47 -15.82 -28.98
C VAL A 431 -6.54 -16.55 -28.02
N MET A 432 -6.86 -17.81 -27.72
CA MET A 432 -5.95 -18.73 -27.07
C MET A 432 -5.30 -19.60 -28.15
N ASP A 433 -4.12 -19.18 -28.57
CA ASP A 433 -3.24 -19.94 -29.46
C ASP A 433 -2.94 -21.32 -28.84
N THR A 434 -2.85 -22.33 -29.70
CA THR A 434 -2.27 -23.65 -29.40
C THR A 434 -1.02 -23.59 -28.52
N ASN A 435 -0.09 -22.66 -28.73
CA ASN A 435 1.13 -22.50 -27.91
C ASN A 435 0.82 -22.25 -26.42
N ARG A 436 -0.18 -21.42 -26.10
CA ARG A 436 -0.58 -21.16 -24.70
C ARG A 436 -1.22 -22.37 -24.05
N LEU A 437 -1.96 -23.13 -24.84
CA LEU A 437 -2.54 -24.40 -24.41
C LEU A 437 -1.44 -25.47 -24.25
N PHE A 438 -0.37 -25.41 -25.04
CA PHE A 438 0.80 -26.27 -24.85
C PHE A 438 1.50 -25.99 -23.52
N LEU A 439 1.67 -24.72 -23.14
CA LEU A 439 2.17 -24.34 -21.81
C LEU A 439 1.28 -24.88 -20.70
N LEU A 440 -0.03 -24.66 -20.79
CA LEU A 440 -0.99 -25.15 -19.78
C LEU A 440 -1.07 -26.69 -19.70
N THR A 441 -0.62 -27.38 -20.75
CA THR A 441 -0.63 -28.84 -20.81
C THR A 441 0.77 -29.44 -20.67
N ASP A 442 1.81 -28.66 -20.35
CA ASP A 442 3.12 -29.23 -20.04
C ASP A 442 3.11 -29.99 -18.71
N TYR A 443 4.23 -30.62 -18.35
CA TYR A 443 4.29 -31.49 -17.18
C TYR A 443 4.42 -30.67 -15.89
N GLY A 444 3.90 -31.20 -14.78
CA GLY A 444 3.88 -30.51 -13.51
C GLY A 444 2.70 -29.56 -13.32
N ASP A 445 2.68 -28.93 -12.16
CA ASP A 445 1.63 -28.00 -11.77
C ASP A 445 1.87 -26.62 -12.38
N HIS A 446 0.79 -25.95 -12.77
CA HIS A 446 0.79 -24.56 -13.21
C HIS A 446 0.13 -23.67 -12.18
N TYR A 447 0.29 -22.37 -12.37
CA TYR A 447 -0.29 -21.36 -11.52
C TYR A 447 -0.90 -20.28 -12.40
N ILE A 448 -2.04 -19.76 -11.96
CA ILE A 448 -2.63 -18.57 -12.55
C ILE A 448 -2.81 -17.47 -11.51
N ALA A 449 -2.63 -16.22 -11.94
CA ALA A 449 -2.82 -15.07 -11.09
C ALA A 449 -3.49 -13.92 -11.87
N PRO A 450 -4.59 -13.34 -11.37
CA PRO A 450 -5.16 -12.16 -11.98
C PRO A 450 -4.29 -10.93 -11.67
N ARG A 451 -3.89 -10.23 -12.74
CA ARG A 451 -3.28 -8.91 -12.71
C ARG A 451 -4.31 -7.87 -13.12
N PHE A 452 -4.48 -6.86 -12.29
CA PHE A 452 -5.33 -5.72 -12.55
C PHE A 452 -4.48 -4.53 -12.95
N HIS A 453 -4.83 -3.88 -14.04
CA HIS A 453 -4.31 -2.57 -14.42
C HIS A 453 -5.48 -1.62 -14.54
N LEU A 454 -5.52 -0.58 -13.71
CA LEU A 454 -6.51 0.48 -13.79
C LEU A 454 -5.83 1.71 -14.39
N ASN A 455 -6.43 2.30 -15.41
CA ASN A 455 -5.86 3.44 -16.13
C ASN A 455 -5.88 4.75 -15.31
N GLY A 456 -6.52 4.73 -14.13
CA GLY A 456 -6.77 5.92 -13.33
C GLY A 456 -7.90 6.78 -13.91
N SER A 457 -8.11 7.95 -13.31
CA SER A 457 -9.16 8.91 -13.70
C SER A 457 -8.62 10.07 -14.55
N ASN A 458 -7.35 10.01 -14.98
CA ASN A 458 -6.68 11.07 -15.77
C ASN A 458 -6.78 12.46 -15.13
N GLY A 459 -6.59 12.53 -13.81
CA GLY A 459 -6.69 13.78 -13.06
C GLY A 459 -8.11 14.31 -12.83
N LYS A 460 -9.15 13.56 -13.24
CA LYS A 460 -10.55 13.93 -13.01
C LYS A 460 -11.07 13.36 -11.70
N SER A 461 -11.98 14.10 -11.08
CA SER A 461 -12.76 13.62 -9.95
C SER A 461 -13.78 12.58 -10.44
N VAL A 462 -13.80 11.40 -9.84
CA VAL A 462 -14.76 10.34 -10.12
C VAL A 462 -15.45 9.89 -8.85
N TYR A 463 -16.72 9.50 -8.95
CA TYR A 463 -17.54 9.16 -7.79
C TYR A 463 -17.90 7.69 -7.83
N LEU A 464 -17.47 6.93 -6.81
CA LEU A 464 -17.81 5.52 -6.66
C LEU A 464 -19.02 5.34 -5.75
N THR A 465 -19.88 4.39 -6.09
CA THR A 465 -21.08 4.06 -5.32
C THR A 465 -21.16 2.56 -5.01
N SER A 466 -21.99 2.20 -4.03
CA SER A 466 -22.29 0.79 -3.74
C SER A 466 -23.09 0.09 -4.85
N GLU A 467 -23.66 0.85 -5.79
CA GLU A 467 -24.41 0.32 -6.93
C GLU A 467 -23.50 0.03 -8.14
N ASP A 468 -22.22 0.47 -8.11
CA ASP A 468 -21.31 0.23 -9.21
C ASP A 468 -20.97 -1.26 -9.31
N TYR A 469 -20.95 -1.78 -10.54
CA TYR A 469 -20.68 -3.18 -10.82
C TYR A 469 -19.83 -3.37 -12.07
N ILE A 470 -19.19 -4.54 -12.17
CA ILE A 470 -18.57 -5.03 -13.39
C ILE A 470 -19.26 -6.36 -13.72
N ASP A 471 -19.96 -6.44 -14.85
CA ASP A 471 -20.55 -7.67 -15.36
C ASP A 471 -19.67 -8.21 -16.49
N ILE A 472 -19.20 -9.45 -16.37
CA ILE A 472 -18.35 -10.11 -17.36
C ILE A 472 -19.08 -11.36 -17.83
N ARG A 473 -19.50 -11.37 -19.11
CA ARG A 473 -20.10 -12.52 -19.76
C ARG A 473 -19.13 -13.09 -20.75
N THR A 474 -18.69 -14.31 -20.50
CA THR A 474 -17.73 -14.98 -21.37
C THR A 474 -18.37 -16.14 -22.11
N PHE A 475 -17.93 -16.33 -23.35
CA PHE A 475 -18.24 -17.49 -24.16
C PHE A 475 -16.95 -18.01 -24.76
N MET A 476 -16.72 -19.32 -24.65
CA MET A 476 -15.51 -19.96 -25.14
C MET A 476 -15.84 -20.93 -26.26
N ILE A 477 -15.11 -20.83 -27.36
CA ILE A 477 -15.21 -21.71 -28.52
C ILE A 477 -13.95 -22.56 -28.57
N PHE A 478 -14.13 -23.87 -28.71
CA PHE A 478 -13.05 -24.79 -29.09
C PHE A 478 -13.33 -25.35 -30.48
N ARG A 479 -12.31 -25.37 -31.33
CA ARG A 479 -12.32 -26.12 -32.57
C ARG A 479 -11.42 -27.34 -32.43
N LEU A 480 -12.02 -28.51 -32.47
CA LEU A 480 -11.32 -29.78 -32.32
C LEU A 480 -11.25 -30.54 -33.66
N SER A 481 -10.15 -31.25 -33.88
CA SER A 481 -9.98 -32.24 -34.93
C SER A 481 -10.38 -33.62 -34.41
N SER A 482 -11.16 -34.36 -35.20
CA SER A 482 -11.59 -35.71 -34.84
C SER A 482 -10.45 -36.74 -34.86
N THR A 483 -9.34 -36.47 -35.55
CA THR A 483 -8.26 -37.44 -35.76
C THR A 483 -7.44 -37.72 -34.51
N GLY A 484 -7.30 -36.77 -33.58
CA GLY A 484 -6.53 -36.95 -32.33
C GLY A 484 -7.38 -37.26 -31.09
N MET A 485 -8.70 -37.06 -31.16
CA MET A 485 -9.56 -37.13 -29.98
C MET A 485 -9.82 -38.56 -29.48
N ILE A 486 -9.70 -39.56 -30.36
CA ILE A 486 -10.05 -40.96 -30.09
C ILE A 486 -8.79 -41.83 -29.96
N GLU A 487 -7.62 -41.31 -30.31
CA GLU A 487 -6.37 -42.06 -30.19
C GLU A 487 -6.01 -42.23 -28.70
N PRO A 488 -5.51 -43.42 -28.30
CA PRO A 488 -4.95 -43.59 -26.97
C PRO A 488 -3.74 -42.67 -26.83
N ALA A 489 -3.55 -42.12 -25.63
CA ALA A 489 -2.36 -41.32 -25.35
C ALA A 489 -1.11 -42.20 -25.58
N PRO A 490 -0.12 -41.73 -26.35
CA PRO A 490 1.12 -42.46 -26.54
C PRO A 490 1.87 -42.57 -25.20
N ASP A 491 2.66 -43.63 -25.07
CA ASP A 491 3.57 -43.76 -23.95
C ASP A 491 4.67 -42.69 -24.05
N GLU A 492 4.96 -42.03 -22.94
CA GLU A 492 5.88 -40.89 -22.86
C GLU A 492 6.82 -41.06 -21.67
N ILE A 493 8.07 -40.65 -21.84
CA ILE A 493 9.08 -40.61 -20.78
C ILE A 493 9.59 -39.18 -20.74
N ILE A 494 9.75 -38.62 -19.54
CA ILE A 494 10.29 -37.28 -19.31
C ILE A 494 11.50 -37.39 -18.37
N MET A 495 12.67 -37.00 -18.83
CA MET A 495 13.91 -36.92 -18.05
C MET A 495 13.80 -35.78 -17.04
N LEU A 496 14.00 -36.09 -15.76
CA LEU A 496 13.96 -35.10 -14.68
C LEU A 496 15.34 -34.78 -14.12
N TYR A 497 16.22 -35.78 -14.01
CA TYR A 497 17.55 -35.59 -13.46
C TYR A 497 18.51 -36.76 -13.79
N PRO A 498 19.78 -36.50 -14.10
CA PRO A 498 20.33 -35.21 -14.54
C PRO A 498 19.75 -34.84 -15.91
N ASN A 499 19.38 -33.56 -16.10
CA ASN A 499 18.77 -33.08 -17.34
C ASN A 499 19.67 -32.09 -18.11
N GLY A 500 20.85 -31.79 -17.59
CA GLY A 500 21.87 -30.95 -18.23
C GLY A 500 22.37 -29.84 -17.29
N GLY A 501 23.60 -29.37 -17.49
CA GLY A 501 24.20 -28.28 -16.73
C GLY A 501 24.66 -28.64 -15.32
N GLU A 502 24.27 -29.80 -14.77
CA GLU A 502 24.72 -30.23 -13.45
C GLU A 502 26.21 -30.62 -13.44
N THR A 503 26.82 -30.59 -12.24
CA THR A 503 28.15 -31.15 -12.01
C THR A 503 28.07 -32.27 -10.98
N LEU A 504 28.17 -33.50 -11.48
CA LEU A 504 28.27 -34.71 -10.68
C LEU A 504 29.73 -34.98 -10.31
N THR A 505 29.93 -35.72 -9.23
CA THR A 505 31.25 -36.13 -8.74
C THR A 505 31.48 -37.60 -9.09
N SER A 506 32.58 -37.89 -9.79
CA SER A 506 32.95 -39.26 -10.14
C SER A 506 33.07 -40.14 -8.88
N GLY A 507 32.50 -41.33 -8.94
CA GLY A 507 32.49 -42.32 -7.86
C GLY A 507 31.44 -42.09 -6.77
N ASN A 508 30.66 -41.00 -6.83
CA ASN A 508 29.50 -40.81 -5.97
C ASN A 508 28.25 -41.43 -6.61
N GLU A 509 27.37 -41.97 -5.77
CA GLU A 509 26.07 -42.49 -6.21
C GLU A 509 25.08 -41.34 -6.43
N TYR A 510 24.42 -41.33 -7.59
CA TYR A 510 23.35 -40.42 -7.96
C TYR A 510 22.12 -41.21 -8.40
N THR A 511 20.94 -40.63 -8.21
CA THR A 511 19.69 -41.23 -8.71
C THR A 511 19.28 -40.54 -10.00
N ILE A 512 19.34 -41.26 -11.12
CA ILE A 512 18.70 -40.84 -12.37
C ILE A 512 17.19 -40.91 -12.14
N LYS A 513 16.46 -39.86 -12.50
CA LYS A 513 15.01 -39.72 -12.30
C LYS A 513 14.35 -39.37 -13.61
N TRP A 514 13.22 -40.00 -13.86
CA TRP A 514 12.33 -39.68 -14.97
C TRP A 514 10.89 -39.84 -14.54
N LYS A 515 9.97 -39.45 -15.41
CA LYS A 515 8.55 -39.70 -15.25
C LYS A 515 8.03 -40.45 -16.45
N THR A 516 7.41 -41.60 -16.24
CA THR A 516 6.71 -42.33 -17.30
C THR A 516 5.21 -42.07 -17.25
N TYR A 517 4.64 -41.78 -18.41
CA TYR A 517 3.21 -41.76 -18.66
C TYR A 517 2.81 -42.86 -19.64
N GLY A 518 1.70 -43.55 -19.35
CA GLY A 518 1.25 -44.70 -20.12
C GLY A 518 1.72 -46.04 -19.53
N THR A 519 1.95 -47.03 -20.37
CA THR A 519 2.21 -48.43 -19.99
C THR A 519 3.59 -48.93 -20.41
N VAL A 520 4.66 -48.31 -19.89
CA VAL A 520 6.04 -48.77 -20.08
C VAL A 520 6.47 -49.62 -18.89
N SER A 521 6.60 -50.94 -19.10
CA SER A 521 6.95 -51.89 -18.03
C SER A 521 8.45 -51.98 -17.71
N THR A 522 9.29 -51.80 -18.73
CA THR A 522 10.74 -51.90 -18.63
C THR A 522 11.42 -50.77 -19.38
N ILE A 523 12.65 -50.43 -18.98
CA ILE A 523 13.44 -49.36 -19.58
C ILE A 523 14.86 -49.82 -19.89
N ASP A 524 15.45 -49.23 -20.93
CA ASP A 524 16.89 -49.21 -21.15
C ASP A 524 17.41 -47.82 -20.79
N VAL A 525 18.53 -47.76 -20.07
CA VAL A 525 19.23 -46.50 -19.76
C VAL A 525 20.63 -46.57 -20.31
N ASP A 526 20.96 -45.58 -21.14
CA ASP A 526 22.26 -45.44 -21.75
C ASP A 526 22.87 -44.09 -21.35
N TYR A 527 24.20 -43.99 -21.40
CA TYR A 527 24.92 -42.72 -21.35
C TYR A 527 25.85 -42.57 -22.54
N VAL A 528 26.26 -41.35 -22.81
CA VAL A 528 27.25 -41.06 -23.84
C VAL A 528 28.11 -39.89 -23.44
N ILE A 529 29.37 -39.92 -23.88
CA ILE A 529 30.35 -38.88 -23.67
C ILE A 529 30.74 -38.26 -25.02
N GLY A 530 30.84 -36.94 -25.05
CA GLY A 530 31.26 -36.17 -26.22
C GLY A 530 30.12 -35.41 -26.88
N SER A 531 30.45 -34.62 -27.91
CA SER A 531 29.47 -33.77 -28.59
C SER A 531 28.85 -34.47 -29.80
N ASN A 532 27.54 -34.27 -29.99
CA ASN A 532 26.75 -34.80 -31.11
C ASN A 532 26.86 -36.33 -31.27
N PRO A 533 26.44 -37.10 -30.25
CA PRO A 533 26.57 -38.55 -30.26
C PRO A 533 25.76 -39.20 -31.38
N SER A 534 26.38 -40.16 -32.05
CA SER A 534 25.71 -41.09 -32.96
C SER A 534 25.14 -42.28 -32.19
N GLU A 535 24.27 -43.08 -32.82
CA GLU A 535 23.60 -44.20 -32.13
C GLU A 535 24.59 -45.25 -31.60
N SER A 536 25.76 -45.41 -32.23
CA SER A 536 26.80 -46.35 -31.78
C SER A 536 27.63 -45.87 -30.59
N ASP A 537 27.52 -44.58 -30.23
CA ASP A 537 28.34 -43.99 -29.16
C ASP A 537 27.71 -44.19 -27.77
N TRP A 538 26.45 -44.62 -27.72
CA TRP A 538 25.72 -44.84 -26.48
C TRP A 538 26.17 -46.12 -25.78
N GLU A 539 26.55 -45.99 -24.53
CA GLU A 539 26.95 -47.07 -23.65
C GLU A 539 25.83 -47.42 -22.66
N VAL A 540 25.57 -48.71 -22.50
CA VAL A 540 24.48 -49.20 -21.66
C VAL A 540 24.84 -49.05 -20.18
N ILE A 541 24.00 -48.34 -19.41
CA ILE A 541 24.02 -48.38 -17.94
C ILE A 541 23.23 -49.61 -17.47
N THR A 542 22.01 -49.77 -17.97
CA THR A 542 21.16 -50.93 -17.72
C THR A 542 20.24 -51.22 -18.90
N SER A 543 19.79 -52.47 -19.02
CA SER A 543 18.83 -52.87 -20.05
C SER A 543 17.72 -53.75 -19.47
N LYS A 544 16.49 -53.48 -19.93
CA LYS A 544 15.25 -54.15 -19.52
C LYS A 544 15.04 -54.15 -18.01
N GLU A 545 15.44 -53.08 -17.35
CA GLU A 545 15.20 -52.87 -15.92
C GLU A 545 13.73 -52.57 -15.68
N ASN A 546 13.19 -52.94 -14.51
CA ASN A 546 11.80 -52.62 -14.18
C ASN A 546 11.63 -51.09 -14.08
N ASN A 547 10.59 -50.58 -14.74
CA ASN A 547 10.34 -49.14 -14.74
C ASN A 547 9.72 -48.68 -13.40
N ILE A 548 10.54 -48.07 -12.56
CA ILE A 548 10.14 -47.51 -11.26
C ILE A 548 10.41 -45.99 -11.17
N ASP A 549 10.43 -45.29 -12.32
CA ASP A 549 10.70 -43.84 -12.42
C ASP A 549 12.08 -43.39 -11.86
N SER A 550 12.99 -44.33 -11.59
CA SER A 550 14.33 -44.02 -11.07
C SER A 550 15.35 -45.15 -11.25
N LEU A 551 16.64 -44.78 -11.31
CA LEU A 551 17.77 -45.71 -11.36
C LEU A 551 18.95 -45.15 -10.55
N SER A 552 19.57 -45.99 -9.72
CA SER A 552 20.84 -45.63 -9.07
C SER A 552 22.01 -45.79 -10.06
N TRP A 553 22.84 -44.76 -10.18
CA TRP A 553 23.98 -44.73 -11.09
C TRP A 553 25.19 -44.09 -10.42
N THR A 554 26.35 -44.70 -10.59
CA THR A 554 27.64 -44.17 -10.11
C THR A 554 28.52 -43.85 -11.31
N PRO A 555 28.52 -42.59 -11.81
CA PRO A 555 29.38 -42.21 -12.91
C PRO A 555 30.85 -42.33 -12.49
N THR A 556 31.66 -43.04 -13.28
CA THR A 556 33.11 -43.19 -13.03
C THR A 556 33.95 -42.39 -14.02
N GLU A 557 33.43 -42.15 -15.21
CA GLU A 557 34.16 -41.47 -16.27
C GLU A 557 34.02 -39.95 -16.15
N GLU A 558 35.15 -39.25 -16.06
CA GLU A 558 35.18 -37.79 -15.96
C GLU A 558 35.05 -37.16 -17.36
N SER A 559 34.06 -36.29 -17.52
CA SER A 559 33.84 -35.52 -18.75
C SER A 559 32.98 -34.29 -18.46
N ASP A 560 33.14 -33.24 -19.26
CA ASP A 560 32.28 -32.06 -19.24
C ASP A 560 31.04 -32.18 -20.15
N SER A 561 30.95 -33.28 -20.91
CA SER A 561 29.99 -33.47 -22.00
C SER A 561 29.34 -34.85 -21.90
N VAL A 562 28.55 -35.08 -20.85
CA VAL A 562 27.82 -36.34 -20.64
C VAL A 562 26.33 -36.15 -20.92
N ARG A 563 25.68 -37.12 -21.57
CA ARG A 563 24.23 -37.20 -21.71
C ARG A 563 23.71 -38.57 -21.28
N ILE A 564 22.46 -38.61 -20.86
CA ILE A 564 21.74 -39.85 -20.52
C ILE A 564 20.52 -39.96 -21.41
N ARG A 565 20.20 -41.17 -21.84
CA ARG A 565 18.98 -41.51 -22.58
C ARG A 565 18.23 -42.60 -21.83
N ILE A 566 16.91 -42.48 -21.81
CA ILE A 566 15.99 -43.49 -21.30
C ILE A 566 15.02 -43.83 -22.42
N ARG A 567 14.78 -45.12 -22.67
CA ARG A 567 13.87 -45.58 -23.72
C ARG A 567 13.11 -46.82 -23.33
N ASP A 568 11.89 -46.96 -23.85
CA ASP A 568 11.17 -48.22 -23.82
C ASP A 568 11.78 -49.16 -24.87
N PRO A 569 12.42 -50.28 -24.48
CA PRO A 569 13.01 -51.25 -25.40
C PRO A 569 12.00 -51.82 -26.41
N ASN A 570 10.70 -51.78 -26.11
CA ASN A 570 9.63 -52.31 -26.97
C ASN A 570 9.07 -51.26 -27.95
N SER A 571 9.51 -50.01 -27.85
CA SER A 571 8.98 -48.90 -28.65
C SER A 571 9.74 -48.66 -29.97
N LEU A 572 10.71 -49.53 -30.32
CA LEU A 572 11.52 -49.39 -31.53
C LEU A 572 10.66 -49.42 -32.80
N ASN A 573 10.74 -48.37 -33.60
CA ASN A 573 10.17 -48.33 -34.93
C ASN A 573 11.20 -48.84 -35.94
N GLU A 574 11.07 -50.11 -36.35
CA GLU A 574 11.98 -50.76 -37.30
C GLU A 574 12.13 -50.04 -38.65
N LYS A 575 11.14 -49.23 -39.06
CA LYS A 575 11.19 -48.48 -40.33
C LYS A 575 12.07 -47.24 -40.23
N THR A 576 12.10 -46.60 -39.07
CA THR A 576 12.88 -45.37 -38.85
C THR A 576 14.15 -45.62 -38.06
N GLY A 577 14.31 -46.80 -37.46
CA GLY A 577 15.40 -47.13 -36.55
C GLY A 577 15.41 -46.29 -35.27
N LYS A 578 14.27 -45.70 -34.89
CA LYS A 578 14.13 -44.81 -33.73
C LYS A 578 13.12 -45.36 -32.74
N TYR A 579 13.35 -45.15 -31.46
CA TYR A 579 12.38 -45.48 -30.43
C TYR A 579 11.25 -44.44 -30.43
N LYS A 580 10.00 -44.89 -30.29
CA LYS A 580 8.85 -43.99 -30.22
C LYS A 580 8.71 -43.34 -28.84
N THR A 581 9.18 -44.04 -27.82
CA THR A 581 9.09 -43.64 -26.42
C THR A 581 10.51 -43.64 -25.87
N GLU A 582 11.17 -42.51 -26.08
CA GLU A 582 12.51 -42.22 -25.55
C GLU A 582 12.57 -40.76 -25.12
N ASP A 583 13.42 -40.49 -24.14
CA ASP A 583 13.84 -39.14 -23.81
C ASP A 583 15.33 -39.11 -23.50
N ILE A 584 15.95 -37.98 -23.79
CA ILE A 584 17.37 -37.73 -23.62
C ILE A 584 17.52 -36.50 -22.75
N SER A 585 18.53 -36.48 -21.87
CA SER A 585 18.86 -35.28 -21.11
C SER A 585 18.89 -34.07 -22.05
N GLY A 586 18.12 -33.03 -21.70
CA GLY A 586 17.90 -31.85 -22.54
C GLY A 586 19.22 -31.18 -22.93
N TRP A 587 20.24 -31.26 -22.06
CA TRP A 587 21.61 -30.86 -22.37
C TRP A 587 22.68 -31.76 -21.75
N TYR A 588 23.93 -31.41 -22.03
CA TYR A 588 25.11 -32.01 -21.43
C TYR A 588 25.26 -31.60 -19.97
N PHE A 589 25.63 -32.55 -19.11
CA PHE A 589 26.10 -32.31 -17.75
C PHE A 589 27.56 -32.77 -17.60
N SER A 590 28.18 -32.41 -16.48
CA SER A 590 29.60 -32.70 -16.20
C SER A 590 29.77 -33.71 -15.08
N VAL A 591 30.77 -34.58 -15.19
CA VAL A 591 31.27 -35.48 -14.16
C VAL A 591 32.71 -35.12 -13.87
N THR A 592 33.02 -34.75 -12.63
CA THR A 592 34.35 -34.28 -12.23
C THR A 592 34.95 -35.13 -11.11
N GLY A 593 36.26 -35.28 -11.08
CA GLY A 593 36.94 -36.05 -10.05
C GLY A 593 36.77 -35.49 -8.64
N GLY A 594 36.40 -36.34 -7.68
CA GLY A 594 36.37 -35.98 -6.28
C GLY A 594 37.75 -35.54 -5.77
N ARG A 595 37.82 -34.46 -4.98
CA ARG A 595 39.09 -33.93 -4.41
C ARG A 595 39.94 -34.98 -3.67
N ALA A 596 39.36 -36.09 -3.22
CA ALA A 596 40.06 -37.20 -2.60
C ALA A 596 40.89 -38.08 -3.58
N ALA A 597 40.51 -38.17 -4.86
CA ALA A 597 41.18 -39.01 -5.86
C ALA A 597 42.52 -38.42 -6.34
N LYS A 598 42.63 -37.08 -6.42
CA LYS A 598 43.88 -36.40 -6.84
C LYS A 598 45.05 -36.56 -5.85
N ILE A 599 44.78 -36.93 -4.59
CA ILE A 599 45.82 -37.11 -3.56
C ILE A 599 46.35 -38.56 -3.58
N ALA A 600 45.57 -39.54 -4.06
CA ALA A 600 45.98 -40.95 -4.12
C ALA A 600 46.86 -41.30 -5.34
N GLY A 601 46.78 -40.51 -6.42
CA GLY A 601 47.55 -40.74 -7.66
C GLY A 601 48.97 -40.17 -7.68
N ALA A 602 49.33 -39.32 -6.72
CA ALA A 602 50.68 -38.74 -6.62
C ALA A 602 51.59 -39.58 -5.72
N LYS A 603 51.86 -40.85 -6.08
CA LYS A 603 53.05 -41.54 -5.58
C LYS A 603 54.24 -41.14 -6.46
N SER A 604 55.13 -40.40 -5.83
CA SER A 604 56.39 -39.89 -6.36
C SER A 604 57.30 -41.00 -6.91
N ASP A 605 57.49 -41.03 -8.24
CA ASP A 605 58.74 -41.51 -8.83
C ASP A 605 59.71 -40.33 -8.96
N THR A 606 60.27 -39.93 -7.82
CA THR A 606 61.43 -39.04 -7.77
C THR A 606 62.67 -39.78 -8.28
N ARG A 607 63.04 -39.55 -9.55
CA ARG A 607 64.46 -39.59 -9.95
C ARG A 607 64.99 -38.16 -10.02
N TYR A 608 65.68 -37.78 -8.96
CA TYR A 608 66.48 -36.58 -8.86
C TYR A 608 67.63 -36.62 -9.89
N SER A 609 67.69 -35.64 -10.79
CA SER A 609 68.97 -35.17 -11.36
C SER A 609 69.10 -33.69 -11.05
N GLY A 610 69.92 -33.38 -10.05
CA GLY A 610 70.19 -32.02 -9.62
C GLY A 610 71.09 -31.25 -10.59
N LYS A 611 70.82 -29.94 -10.67
CA LYS A 611 71.68 -28.78 -11.00
C LYS A 611 70.72 -27.59 -10.97
N GLY A 612 70.58 -26.79 -9.91
CA GLY A 612 71.61 -26.10 -9.15
C GLY A 612 71.84 -24.74 -9.80
N PHE A 613 71.19 -23.68 -9.30
CA PHE A 613 71.66 -22.30 -9.41
C PHE A 613 71.09 -21.46 -8.25
N ASN A 614 72.01 -20.95 -7.42
CA ASN A 614 71.79 -19.88 -6.45
C ASN A 614 71.72 -18.54 -7.19
N LYS A 615 70.62 -17.80 -7.04
CA LYS A 615 70.54 -16.54 -6.27
C LYS A 615 69.11 -16.03 -6.30
#